data_AF-A0A5P3VRA8-F1
#
_entry.id   AF-A0A5P3VRA8-F1
#
_cell.length_a   1.000
_cell.length_b   1.000
_cell.length_c   1.000
_cell.angle_alpha   90.00
_cell.angle_beta   90.00
_cell.angle_gamma   90.00
#
_symmetry.space_group_name_H-M   'P 1'
#
loop_
_entity.id
_entity.type
_entity.pdbx_description
1 polymer ?
#
loop_
_entity_poly.entity_id
_entity_poly.type
_entity_poly.pdbx_seq_one_letter_code
_entity_poly.pdbx_strand_id
1 'polypeptide(L)'
;MKFPIAGLALAGLLGAAGAIAAPAAPAAKPAASAPTPAPSAKADNSALAPLLGMLEIGNPLPALPDCADKRSPDGRDVTAFCVELKGDGLVRQVGVPRDKRPGFMDGPHVVAFVDRNALVGLVVPTAGANSQQAAVDSINALYGKPFRQEQEEMRDKAGKTVKTIHAGWTKRPLTIELYAMPEDPATGTIEMLLPQARQLMAEKDAEVDGKLNPASAPAAKGKAEKPEKTEKAAAKPPAKPVNPGSW
;
A
#
# COMPACT_ATOMS: atom_id res chain seq x y z
N MET A 1 35.24 -58.33 10.80
CA MET A 1 36.54 -58.23 10.11
C MET A 1 36.76 -56.78 9.68
N LYS A 2 37.80 -56.15 10.21
CA LYS A 2 38.71 -55.12 9.64
C LYS A 2 38.18 -54.04 8.66
N PHE A 3 38.24 -52.78 9.13
CA PHE A 3 38.52 -51.48 8.45
C PHE A 3 39.65 -51.57 7.39
N PRO A 4 39.85 -50.62 6.41
CA PRO A 4 40.02 -49.16 6.68
C PRO A 4 39.72 -48.12 5.56
N ILE A 5 39.92 -46.86 5.97
CA ILE A 5 39.86 -45.57 5.28
C ILE A 5 41.23 -45.23 4.63
N ALA A 6 41.20 -44.31 3.65
CA ALA A 6 42.21 -43.28 3.32
C ALA A 6 43.08 -43.49 2.08
N GLY A 7 43.14 -42.44 1.24
CA GLY A 7 44.15 -42.21 0.21
C GLY A 7 44.41 -40.72 0.03
N LEU A 8 45.47 -40.23 0.64
CA LEU A 8 46.13 -38.93 0.42
C LEU A 8 47.09 -39.04 -0.78
N ALA A 9 47.23 -37.98 -1.58
CA ALA A 9 48.44 -37.76 -2.37
C ALA A 9 48.69 -36.25 -2.61
N LEU A 10 49.72 -35.72 -1.96
CA LEU A 10 50.51 -34.55 -2.38
C LEU A 10 51.69 -35.05 -3.22
N ALA A 11 52.08 -34.30 -4.26
CA ALA A 11 53.47 -33.92 -4.60
C ALA A 11 53.55 -33.37 -6.04
N GLY A 12 54.06 -32.15 -6.21
CA GLY A 12 55.32 -31.91 -6.95
C GLY A 12 55.04 -31.03 -8.19
N LEU A 13 55.89 -30.16 -8.73
CA LEU A 13 57.32 -29.86 -8.59
C LEU A 13 57.55 -28.38 -8.97
N LEU A 14 58.60 -27.75 -8.38
CA LEU A 14 59.17 -26.48 -8.84
C LEU A 14 60.06 -26.67 -10.08
N GLY A 15 60.10 -25.65 -10.95
CA GLY A 15 61.15 -25.41 -11.95
C GLY A 15 61.40 -23.90 -12.10
N ALA A 16 62.66 -23.48 -12.08
CA ALA A 16 63.09 -22.09 -11.99
C ALA A 16 63.95 -21.64 -13.20
N ALA A 17 63.96 -20.30 -13.39
CA ALA A 17 64.95 -19.44 -14.05
C ALA A 17 64.70 -18.95 -15.50
N GLY A 18 64.65 -17.62 -15.64
CA GLY A 18 64.76 -16.86 -16.90
C GLY A 18 64.06 -15.49 -16.84
N ALA A 19 64.80 -14.42 -16.58
CA ALA A 19 64.30 -13.06 -16.34
C ALA A 19 64.10 -12.23 -17.63
N ILE A 20 63.01 -11.45 -17.72
CA ILE A 20 62.93 -10.14 -18.40
C ILE A 20 61.91 -9.25 -17.68
N ALA A 21 62.31 -8.02 -17.35
CA ALA A 21 61.54 -7.00 -16.64
C ALA A 21 60.39 -6.39 -17.48
N ALA A 22 59.25 -6.12 -16.85
CA ALA A 22 58.22 -5.20 -17.34
C ALA A 22 57.47 -4.54 -16.14
N PRO A 23 56.94 -3.31 -16.28
CA PRO A 23 56.69 -2.40 -15.17
C PRO A 23 55.45 -2.76 -14.33
N ALA A 24 55.53 -2.40 -13.04
CA ALA A 24 54.46 -2.51 -12.06
C ALA A 24 53.21 -1.71 -12.46
N ALA A 25 52.08 -2.40 -12.61
CA ALA A 25 50.75 -1.81 -12.56
C ALA A 25 50.29 -1.76 -11.09
N PRO A 26 49.74 -0.63 -10.60
CA PRO A 26 49.25 -0.55 -9.23
C PRO A 26 48.04 -1.49 -9.05
N ALA A 27 48.15 -2.38 -8.07
CA ALA A 27 47.06 -3.25 -7.64
C ALA A 27 45.86 -2.41 -7.20
N ALA A 28 44.72 -2.61 -7.87
CA ALA A 28 43.45 -2.04 -7.49
C ALA A 28 43.09 -2.47 -6.05
N LYS A 29 42.74 -1.49 -5.22
CA LYS A 29 42.22 -1.74 -3.86
C LYS A 29 41.00 -2.67 -3.94
N PRO A 30 40.84 -3.62 -3.00
CA PRO A 30 39.62 -4.42 -2.93
C PRO A 30 38.40 -3.51 -2.84
N ALA A 31 37.43 -3.74 -3.71
CA ALA A 31 36.15 -3.05 -3.69
C ALA A 31 35.52 -3.22 -2.29
N ALA A 32 35.10 -2.10 -1.71
CA ALA A 32 34.34 -2.10 -0.47
C ALA A 32 33.13 -3.03 -0.62
N SER A 33 32.99 -3.95 0.33
CA SER A 33 31.86 -4.86 0.43
C SER A 33 30.55 -4.08 0.26
N ALA A 34 29.71 -4.56 -0.66
CA ALA A 34 28.36 -4.04 -0.84
C ALA A 34 27.62 -4.00 0.51
N PRO A 35 26.78 -2.99 0.76
CA PRO A 35 26.04 -2.89 2.02
C PRO A 35 25.20 -4.15 2.20
N THR A 36 25.40 -4.83 3.32
CA THR A 36 24.57 -5.95 3.74
C THR A 36 23.12 -5.49 3.78
N PRO A 37 22.18 -6.19 3.13
CA PRO A 37 20.77 -5.83 3.23
C PRO A 37 20.38 -5.83 4.71
N ALA A 38 19.76 -4.72 5.14
CA ALA A 38 19.24 -4.61 6.49
C ALA A 38 18.35 -5.84 6.79
N PRO A 39 18.47 -6.45 7.98
CA PRO A 39 17.63 -7.58 8.34
C PRO A 39 16.18 -7.17 8.17
N SER A 40 15.43 -7.94 7.40
CA SER A 40 13.98 -7.78 7.29
C SER A 40 13.44 -7.75 8.72
N ALA A 41 12.73 -6.68 9.07
CA ALA A 41 12.09 -6.55 10.37
C ALA A 41 11.29 -7.84 10.63
N LYS A 42 11.41 -8.39 11.84
CA LYS A 42 10.79 -9.67 12.20
C LYS A 42 9.27 -9.51 12.09
N ALA A 43 8.73 -9.95 10.94
CA ALA A 43 7.31 -9.91 10.63
C ALA A 43 6.44 -10.64 11.67
N ASP A 44 7.06 -11.54 12.46
CA ASP A 44 6.42 -12.36 13.50
C ASP A 44 5.66 -11.57 14.57
N ASN A 45 5.98 -10.27 14.76
CA ASN A 45 5.32 -9.40 15.74
C ASN A 45 4.29 -8.43 15.13
N SER A 46 4.07 -8.48 13.81
CA SER A 46 3.12 -7.58 13.15
C SER A 46 1.70 -8.14 13.23
N ALA A 47 0.74 -7.33 13.71
CA ALA A 47 -0.67 -7.70 13.67
C ALA A 47 -1.22 -7.77 12.23
N LEU A 48 -0.55 -7.16 11.25
CA LEU A 48 -0.87 -7.29 9.81
C LEU A 48 -0.36 -8.60 9.20
N ALA A 49 0.56 -9.32 9.85
CA ALA A 49 1.18 -10.51 9.25
C ALA A 49 0.17 -11.61 8.87
N PRO A 50 -0.87 -11.95 9.67
CA PRO A 50 -1.85 -12.95 9.27
C PRO A 50 -2.66 -12.53 8.03
N LEU A 51 -3.00 -11.24 7.93
CA LEU A 51 -3.71 -10.67 6.79
C LEU A 51 -2.85 -10.72 5.53
N LEU A 52 -1.61 -10.22 5.61
CA LEU A 52 -0.69 -10.15 4.48
C LEU A 52 -0.11 -11.51 4.07
N GLY A 53 -0.10 -12.49 4.98
CA GLY A 53 0.22 -13.88 4.64
C GLY A 53 -0.85 -14.54 3.77
N MET A 54 -2.11 -14.09 3.86
CA MET A 54 -3.18 -14.53 2.96
C MET A 54 -3.34 -13.62 1.75
N LEU A 55 -3.21 -12.31 1.90
CA LEU A 55 -3.43 -11.30 0.86
C LEU A 55 -2.10 -10.63 0.49
N GLU A 56 -1.24 -11.38 -0.20
CA GLU A 56 0.07 -10.89 -0.59
C GLU A 56 -0.01 -9.95 -1.81
N ILE A 57 0.20 -8.66 -1.57
CA ILE A 57 0.17 -7.62 -2.62
C ILE A 57 1.28 -7.89 -3.65
N GLY A 58 0.94 -7.80 -4.92
CA GLY A 58 1.80 -8.11 -6.06
C GLY A 58 1.63 -9.53 -6.60
N ASN A 59 0.90 -10.39 -5.89
CA ASN A 59 0.57 -11.74 -6.33
C ASN A 59 -0.89 -11.85 -6.79
N PRO A 60 -1.26 -12.93 -7.50
CA PRO A 60 -2.66 -13.22 -7.76
C PRO A 60 -3.50 -13.26 -6.48
N LEU A 61 -4.71 -12.70 -6.52
CA LEU A 61 -5.65 -12.86 -5.41
C LEU A 61 -5.92 -14.36 -5.23
N PRO A 62 -5.78 -14.92 -4.00
CA PRO A 62 -6.10 -16.32 -3.78
C PRO A 62 -7.55 -16.63 -4.15
N ALA A 63 -7.82 -17.88 -4.51
CA ALA A 63 -9.19 -18.33 -4.67
C ALA A 63 -9.90 -18.31 -3.31
N LEU A 64 -10.77 -17.33 -3.11
CA LEU A 64 -11.54 -17.13 -1.88
C LEU A 64 -13.00 -17.56 -2.11
N PRO A 65 -13.63 -18.24 -1.14
CA PRO A 65 -15.06 -18.55 -1.18
C PRO A 65 -15.92 -17.28 -1.03
N ASP A 66 -17.22 -17.39 -1.32
CA ASP A 66 -18.18 -16.31 -1.04
C ASP A 66 -18.33 -16.09 0.47
N CYS A 67 -18.34 -14.83 0.91
CA CYS A 67 -18.58 -14.50 2.32
C CYS A 67 -19.96 -14.89 2.83
N ALA A 68 -20.97 -15.02 1.96
CA ALA A 68 -22.28 -15.54 2.32
C ALA A 68 -22.18 -16.97 2.90
N ASP A 69 -21.30 -17.80 2.33
CA ASP A 69 -21.10 -19.20 2.74
C ASP A 69 -20.21 -19.35 3.97
N LYS A 70 -19.49 -18.29 4.34
CA LYS A 70 -18.53 -18.28 5.47
C LYS A 70 -18.99 -17.46 6.65
N ARG A 71 -20.16 -16.81 6.56
CA ARG A 71 -20.71 -15.98 7.62
C ARG A 71 -21.00 -16.81 8.88
N SER A 72 -20.67 -16.26 10.05
CA SER A 72 -20.98 -16.87 11.34
C SER A 72 -22.50 -16.94 11.56
N PRO A 73 -22.99 -17.81 12.46
CA PRO A 73 -24.42 -17.94 12.74
C PRO A 73 -25.10 -16.64 13.22
N ASP A 74 -24.36 -15.74 13.89
CA ASP A 74 -24.85 -14.43 14.33
C ASP A 74 -24.83 -13.35 13.23
N GLY A 75 -24.31 -13.68 12.05
CA GLY A 75 -24.28 -12.80 10.88
C GLY A 75 -23.18 -11.72 10.89
N ARG A 76 -22.41 -11.60 11.98
CA ARG A 76 -21.51 -10.45 12.20
C ARG A 76 -20.10 -10.65 11.68
N ASP A 77 -19.61 -11.87 11.72
CA ASP A 77 -18.24 -12.23 11.40
C ASP A 77 -18.20 -13.27 10.27
N VAL A 78 -16.99 -13.56 9.80
CA VAL A 78 -16.72 -14.65 8.86
C VAL A 78 -15.79 -15.66 9.52
N THR A 79 -15.96 -16.92 9.18
CA THR A 79 -15.21 -18.06 9.74
C THR A 79 -13.94 -18.37 8.96
N ALA A 80 -13.80 -17.85 7.74
CA ALA A 80 -12.64 -17.99 6.88
C ALA A 80 -12.49 -16.72 6.02
N PHE A 81 -11.29 -16.50 5.47
CA PHE A 81 -11.11 -15.47 4.44
C PHE A 81 -12.05 -15.76 3.27
N CYS A 82 -12.73 -14.72 2.80
CA CYS A 82 -13.78 -14.84 1.79
C CYS A 82 -13.87 -13.53 1.01
N VAL A 83 -14.53 -13.56 -0.15
CA VAL A 83 -14.78 -12.36 -0.96
C VAL A 83 -16.28 -12.10 -1.07
N GLU A 84 -16.67 -10.84 -0.97
CA GLU A 84 -18.02 -10.44 -1.36
C GLU A 84 -18.07 -10.26 -2.89
N LEU A 85 -18.94 -11.02 -3.56
CA LEU A 85 -19.09 -10.95 -5.02
C LEU A 85 -19.75 -9.64 -5.51
N LYS A 86 -20.25 -8.81 -4.59
CA LYS A 86 -20.87 -7.50 -4.88
C LYS A 86 -19.76 -6.48 -5.17
N GLY A 87 -19.32 -6.38 -6.42
CA GLY A 87 -18.32 -5.41 -6.85
C GLY A 87 -18.06 -5.44 -8.36
N ASP A 88 -17.35 -4.45 -8.87
CA ASP A 88 -17.14 -4.23 -10.30
C ASP A 88 -16.00 -5.06 -10.93
N GLY A 89 -15.37 -5.94 -10.15
CA GLY A 89 -14.19 -6.69 -10.61
C GLY A 89 -12.90 -6.21 -9.99
N LEU A 90 -12.75 -4.89 -10.00
CA LEU A 90 -11.54 -4.15 -9.69
C LEU A 90 -11.44 -3.91 -8.19
N VAL A 91 -12.56 -3.61 -7.54
CA VAL A 91 -12.63 -3.47 -6.09
C VAL A 91 -13.35 -4.68 -5.50
N ARG A 92 -12.70 -5.36 -4.56
CA ARG A 92 -13.23 -6.53 -3.84
C ARG A 92 -13.26 -6.25 -2.35
N GLN A 93 -14.38 -6.53 -1.70
CA GLN A 93 -14.40 -6.60 -0.24
C GLN A 93 -13.97 -8.00 0.17
N VAL A 94 -12.93 -8.10 0.99
CA VAL A 94 -12.44 -9.38 1.51
C VAL A 94 -12.77 -9.45 2.99
N GLY A 95 -13.56 -10.46 3.37
CA GLY A 95 -13.86 -10.76 4.77
C GLY A 95 -12.64 -11.34 5.48
N VAL A 96 -12.38 -10.86 6.69
CA VAL A 96 -11.27 -11.28 7.55
C VAL A 96 -11.83 -11.97 8.80
N PRO A 97 -11.44 -13.24 9.04
CA PRO A 97 -11.83 -13.95 10.25
C PRO A 97 -11.43 -13.22 11.51
N ARG A 98 -12.27 -13.29 12.54
CA ARG A 98 -12.07 -12.57 13.79
C ARG A 98 -10.72 -12.87 14.46
N ASP A 99 -10.24 -14.11 14.40
CA ASP A 99 -8.95 -14.53 14.97
C ASP A 99 -7.74 -14.07 14.15
N LYS A 100 -7.95 -13.63 12.91
CA LYS A 100 -6.91 -13.10 11.99
C LYS A 100 -6.98 -11.59 11.83
N ARG A 101 -7.98 -10.96 12.44
CA ARG A 101 -8.23 -9.53 12.34
C ARG A 101 -7.27 -8.75 13.26
N PRO A 102 -6.51 -7.78 12.73
CA PRO A 102 -5.74 -6.88 13.58
C PRO A 102 -6.65 -6.15 14.56
N GLY A 103 -6.23 -5.98 15.82
CA GLY A 103 -7.06 -5.33 16.84
C GLY A 103 -7.36 -3.85 16.57
N PHE A 104 -6.58 -3.20 15.70
CA PHE A 104 -6.82 -1.83 15.25
C PHE A 104 -7.72 -1.77 14.01
N MET A 105 -8.13 -2.89 13.42
CA MET A 105 -8.95 -2.90 12.21
C MET A 105 -10.41 -2.64 12.56
N ASP A 106 -11.07 -1.77 11.80
CA ASP A 106 -12.51 -1.52 11.93
C ASP A 106 -13.31 -2.48 11.04
N GLY A 107 -14.38 -3.04 11.59
CA GLY A 107 -15.26 -3.97 10.89
C GLY A 107 -14.61 -5.30 10.48
N PRO A 108 -15.33 -6.12 9.69
CA PRO A 108 -14.89 -7.45 9.27
C PRO A 108 -14.23 -7.53 7.90
N HIS A 109 -14.04 -6.41 7.21
CA HIS A 109 -13.62 -6.41 5.81
C HIS A 109 -12.43 -5.49 5.56
N VAL A 110 -11.65 -5.86 4.56
CA VAL A 110 -10.64 -5.00 3.91
C VAL A 110 -11.04 -4.79 2.46
N VAL A 111 -10.56 -3.71 1.86
CA VAL A 111 -10.80 -3.42 0.44
C VAL A 111 -9.55 -3.82 -0.36
N ALA A 112 -9.72 -4.75 -1.29
CA ALA A 112 -8.67 -5.21 -2.19
C ALA A 112 -8.86 -4.60 -3.58
N PHE A 113 -7.77 -4.10 -4.15
CA PHE A 113 -7.70 -3.65 -5.53
C PHE A 113 -7.09 -4.74 -6.40
N VAL A 114 -7.81 -5.12 -7.46
CA VAL A 114 -7.45 -6.22 -8.35
C VAL A 114 -7.30 -5.68 -9.77
N ASP A 115 -6.09 -5.77 -10.34
CA ASP A 115 -5.87 -5.59 -11.77
C ASP A 115 -5.86 -6.98 -12.43
N ARG A 116 -6.91 -7.27 -13.22
CA ARG A 116 -7.16 -8.58 -13.84
C ARG A 116 -7.26 -9.69 -12.78
N ASN A 117 -6.14 -10.26 -12.39
CA ASN A 117 -6.05 -11.29 -11.35
C ASN A 117 -5.05 -10.94 -10.23
N ALA A 118 -4.25 -9.88 -10.41
CA ALA A 118 -3.23 -9.49 -9.45
C ALA A 118 -3.82 -8.58 -8.37
N LEU A 119 -3.56 -8.90 -7.10
CA LEU A 119 -3.81 -8.01 -5.98
C LEU A 119 -2.78 -6.87 -6.04
N VAL A 120 -3.22 -5.66 -6.42
CA VAL A 120 -2.35 -4.49 -6.59
C VAL A 120 -2.43 -3.49 -5.45
N GLY A 121 -3.41 -3.64 -4.56
CA GLY A 121 -3.55 -2.78 -3.40
C GLY A 121 -4.47 -3.36 -2.34
N LEU A 122 -4.26 -2.94 -1.10
CA LEU A 122 -5.07 -3.32 0.04
C LEU A 122 -5.30 -2.09 0.94
N VAL A 123 -6.55 -1.85 1.32
CA VAL A 123 -6.93 -0.81 2.28
C VAL A 123 -7.54 -1.49 3.50
N VAL A 124 -6.96 -1.19 4.66
CA VAL A 124 -7.38 -1.70 5.95
C VAL A 124 -8.06 -0.55 6.72
N PRO A 125 -9.40 -0.58 6.90
CA PRO A 125 -10.09 0.37 7.75
C PRO A 125 -9.61 0.24 9.20
N THR A 126 -9.49 1.35 9.91
CA THR A 126 -8.93 1.38 11.28
C THR A 126 -9.90 1.94 12.32
N ALA A 127 -9.80 1.42 13.54
CA ALA A 127 -10.70 1.65 14.66
C ALA A 127 -10.33 2.93 15.46
N GLY A 128 -10.21 4.04 14.75
CA GLY A 128 -10.05 5.38 15.32
C GLY A 128 -8.79 5.64 16.15
N ALA A 129 -8.76 6.80 16.80
CA ALA A 129 -7.56 7.41 17.37
C ALA A 129 -6.83 6.57 18.44
N ASN A 130 -7.55 5.72 19.17
CA ASN A 130 -6.97 4.91 20.25
C ASN A 130 -6.14 3.73 19.73
N SER A 131 -6.26 3.41 18.44
CA SER A 131 -5.60 2.27 17.80
C SER A 131 -4.36 2.65 16.97
N GLN A 132 -4.07 3.96 16.87
CA GLN A 132 -3.07 4.51 15.96
C GLN A 132 -1.66 3.98 16.20
N GLN A 133 -1.23 3.94 17.47
CA GLN A 133 0.11 3.46 17.79
C GLN A 133 0.26 1.97 17.47
N ALA A 134 -0.77 1.16 17.71
CA ALA A 134 -0.75 -0.26 17.37
C ALA A 134 -0.65 -0.47 15.85
N ALA A 135 -1.31 0.36 15.05
CA ALA A 135 -1.17 0.35 13.60
C ALA A 135 0.26 0.75 13.17
N VAL A 136 0.80 1.84 13.70
CA VAL A 136 2.18 2.29 13.43
C VAL A 136 3.20 1.21 13.79
N ASP A 137 3.10 0.61 14.96
CA ASP A 137 4.01 -0.45 15.42
C ASP A 137 3.92 -1.68 14.51
N SER A 138 2.71 -2.05 14.10
CA SER A 138 2.47 -3.16 13.17
C SER A 138 3.08 -2.92 11.79
N ILE A 139 3.00 -1.69 11.26
CA ILE A 139 3.62 -1.34 9.97
C ILE A 139 5.14 -1.27 10.12
N ASN A 140 5.64 -0.69 11.22
CA ASN A 140 7.08 -0.63 11.52
C ASN A 140 7.72 -2.00 11.64
N ALA A 141 7.00 -2.97 12.23
CA ALA A 141 7.46 -4.35 12.34
C ALA A 141 7.63 -5.04 10.97
N LEU A 142 6.99 -4.56 9.90
CA LEU A 142 7.10 -5.10 8.55
C LEU A 142 8.05 -4.30 7.66
N TYR A 143 8.02 -2.97 7.78
CA TYR A 143 8.63 -2.07 6.80
C TYR A 143 9.71 -1.15 7.39
N GLY A 144 10.00 -1.26 8.69
CA GLY A 144 10.92 -0.36 9.38
C GLY A 144 10.30 1.02 9.63
N LYS A 145 11.12 2.04 9.89
CA LYS A 145 10.64 3.38 10.26
C LYS A 145 9.98 4.08 9.06
N PRO A 146 8.96 4.94 9.28
CA PRO A 146 8.39 5.75 8.22
C PRO A 146 9.42 6.76 7.69
N PHE A 147 9.28 7.12 6.41
CA PHE A 147 10.08 8.21 5.83
C PHE A 147 9.48 9.59 6.18
N ARG A 148 8.20 9.62 6.57
CA ARG A 148 7.44 10.80 6.99
C ARG A 148 6.48 10.41 8.09
N GLN A 149 6.41 11.19 9.16
CA GLN A 149 5.40 11.06 10.19
C GLN A 149 5.03 12.44 10.70
N GLU A 150 3.73 12.74 10.66
CA GLU A 150 3.16 14.02 11.03
C GLU A 150 2.03 13.81 12.04
N GLN A 151 1.82 14.80 12.89
CA GLN A 151 0.66 14.85 13.76
C GLN A 151 -0.32 15.88 13.22
N GLU A 152 -1.57 15.47 13.04
CA GLU A 152 -2.66 16.32 12.63
C GLU A 152 -3.64 16.50 13.79
N GLU A 153 -4.21 17.70 13.92
CA GLU A 153 -5.26 17.97 14.90
C GLU A 153 -6.62 17.78 14.23
N MET A 154 -7.36 16.78 14.68
CA MET A 154 -8.71 16.49 14.19
C MET A 154 -9.74 16.63 15.30
N ARG A 155 -11.01 16.84 14.94
CA ARG A 155 -12.10 16.82 15.92
C ARG A 155 -12.71 15.42 16.03
N ASP A 156 -12.93 14.98 17.26
CA ASP A 156 -13.71 13.79 17.56
C ASP A 156 -15.23 14.04 17.44
N LYS A 157 -16.03 12.98 17.65
CA LYS A 157 -17.51 13.06 17.69
C LYS A 157 -18.04 14.03 18.74
N ALA A 158 -17.30 14.25 19.83
CA ALA A 158 -17.65 15.19 20.88
C ALA A 158 -17.19 16.63 20.58
N GLY A 159 -16.57 16.86 19.41
CA GLY A 159 -16.03 18.15 19.00
C GLY A 159 -14.70 18.53 19.66
N LYS A 160 -14.08 17.61 20.43
CA LYS A 160 -12.79 17.83 21.09
C LYS A 160 -11.66 17.52 20.11
N THR A 161 -10.58 18.30 20.23
CA THR A 161 -9.37 18.11 19.43
C THR A 161 -8.60 16.87 19.92
N VAL A 162 -8.33 15.95 18.99
CA VAL A 162 -7.47 14.79 19.16
C VAL A 162 -6.31 14.85 18.18
N LYS A 163 -5.14 14.40 18.61
CA LYS A 163 -3.97 14.31 17.74
C LYS A 163 -3.97 12.97 17.02
N THR A 164 -3.87 13.03 15.70
CA THR A 164 -3.84 11.88 14.83
C THR A 164 -2.52 11.80 14.09
N ILE A 165 -2.14 10.60 13.64
CA ILE A 165 -0.89 10.34 12.95
C ILE A 165 -1.18 10.18 11.47
N HIS A 166 -0.49 10.95 10.65
CA HIS A 166 -0.28 10.64 9.23
C HIS A 166 1.15 10.14 9.06
N ALA A 167 1.35 8.94 8.54
CA ALA A 167 2.69 8.42 8.30
C ALA A 167 2.82 7.68 6.97
N GLY A 168 4.00 7.77 6.35
CA GLY A 168 4.31 7.14 5.08
C GLY A 168 5.52 6.21 5.18
N TRP A 169 5.43 5.04 4.56
CA TRP A 169 6.52 4.09 4.36
C TRP A 169 6.68 3.76 2.88
N THR A 170 7.86 3.31 2.49
CA THR A 170 8.13 2.88 1.12
C THR A 170 8.94 1.59 1.14
N LYS A 171 8.41 0.56 0.48
CA LYS A 171 9.12 -0.66 0.10
C LYS A 171 8.90 -0.87 -1.39
N ARG A 172 9.69 -0.17 -2.22
CA ARG A 172 9.48 -0.11 -3.68
C ARG A 172 9.19 -1.49 -4.27
N PRO A 173 8.17 -1.62 -5.15
CA PRO A 173 7.28 -0.57 -5.66
C PRO A 173 6.09 -0.20 -4.75
N LEU A 174 5.97 -0.81 -3.57
CA LEU A 174 4.87 -0.60 -2.63
C LEU A 174 5.04 0.71 -1.83
N THR A 175 3.98 1.51 -1.78
CA THR A 175 3.84 2.61 -0.83
C THR A 175 2.82 2.22 0.24
N ILE A 176 3.12 2.55 1.49
CA ILE A 176 2.19 2.37 2.60
C ILE A 176 1.92 3.74 3.20
N GLU A 177 0.65 4.12 3.26
CA GLU A 177 0.21 5.36 3.91
C GLU A 177 -0.74 5.01 5.05
N LEU A 178 -0.52 5.65 6.19
CA LEU A 178 -1.44 5.68 7.30
C LEU A 178 -2.09 7.05 7.34
N TYR A 179 -3.39 7.10 7.09
CA TYR A 179 -4.16 8.32 7.18
C TYR A 179 -4.71 8.52 8.58
N ALA A 180 -4.92 9.78 8.92
CA ALA A 180 -5.37 10.23 10.21
C ALA A 180 -6.65 9.49 10.69
N MET A 181 -6.60 8.95 11.91
CA MET A 181 -7.69 8.15 12.50
C MET A 181 -8.39 8.97 13.61
N PRO A 182 -9.47 9.70 13.34
CA PRO A 182 -10.21 10.41 14.38
C PRO A 182 -10.89 9.41 15.33
N GLU A 183 -11.42 9.88 16.47
CA GLU A 183 -12.23 9.02 17.35
C GLU A 183 -13.58 8.63 16.73
N ASP A 184 -13.99 9.24 15.61
CA ASP A 184 -15.08 8.72 14.80
C ASP A 184 -14.60 7.51 13.97
N PRO A 185 -15.06 6.28 14.26
CA PRO A 185 -14.72 5.11 13.46
C PRO A 185 -15.42 5.20 12.11
N ALA A 186 -14.65 5.54 11.08
CA ALA A 186 -14.90 5.20 9.67
C ALA A 186 -13.84 5.76 8.71
N THR A 187 -12.99 6.71 9.11
CA THR A 187 -12.15 7.46 8.15
C THR A 187 -10.66 7.12 8.18
N GLY A 188 -10.19 6.45 9.24
CA GLY A 188 -8.78 6.08 9.32
C GLY A 188 -8.48 4.85 8.46
N THR A 189 -7.45 4.92 7.63
CA THR A 189 -7.07 3.81 6.75
C THR A 189 -5.56 3.56 6.78
N ILE A 190 -5.18 2.29 6.64
CA ILE A 190 -3.85 1.90 6.18
C ILE A 190 -4.00 1.52 4.70
N GLU A 191 -3.38 2.28 3.82
CA GLU A 191 -3.36 2.00 2.38
C GLU A 191 -2.01 1.42 1.98
N MET A 192 -2.01 0.20 1.47
CA MET A 192 -0.81 -0.48 0.94
C MET A 192 -1.00 -0.67 -0.56
N LEU A 193 -0.35 0.16 -1.37
CA LEU A 193 -0.69 0.33 -2.78
C LEU A 193 0.54 0.23 -3.68
N LEU A 194 0.41 -0.56 -4.74
CA LEU A 194 1.28 -0.46 -5.91
C LEU A 194 0.87 0.75 -6.77
N PRO A 195 1.77 1.26 -7.65
CA PRO A 195 1.44 2.36 -8.54
C PRO A 195 0.19 2.12 -9.39
N GLN A 196 -0.02 0.87 -9.81
CA GLN A 196 -1.19 0.46 -10.58
C GLN A 196 -2.48 0.68 -9.81
N ALA A 197 -2.53 0.36 -8.51
CA ALA A 197 -3.74 0.58 -7.70
C ALA A 197 -4.10 2.07 -7.62
N ARG A 198 -3.11 2.97 -7.51
CA ARG A 198 -3.36 4.42 -7.49
C ARG A 198 -3.97 4.92 -8.80
N GLN A 199 -3.51 4.39 -9.93
CA GLN A 199 -4.10 4.70 -11.23
C GLN A 199 -5.56 4.21 -11.31
N LEU A 200 -5.83 2.97 -10.88
CA LEU A 200 -7.18 2.41 -10.89
C LEU A 200 -8.14 3.20 -10.01
N MET A 201 -7.70 3.64 -8.82
CA MET A 201 -8.50 4.53 -7.96
C MET A 201 -8.79 5.86 -8.63
N ALA A 202 -7.78 6.52 -9.21
CA ALA A 202 -7.97 7.79 -9.91
C ALA A 202 -8.92 7.68 -11.11
N GLU A 203 -8.86 6.57 -11.86
CA GLU A 203 -9.79 6.28 -12.96
C GLU A 203 -11.23 6.09 -12.46
N LYS A 204 -11.40 5.41 -11.32
CA LYS A 204 -12.70 5.22 -10.68
C LYS A 204 -13.28 6.52 -10.13
N ASP A 205 -12.45 7.35 -9.51
CA ASP A 205 -12.85 8.67 -9.04
C ASP A 205 -13.30 9.56 -10.21
N ALA A 206 -12.57 9.54 -11.33
CA ALA A 206 -12.96 10.26 -12.54
C ALA A 206 -14.28 9.71 -13.16
N GLU A 207 -14.50 8.39 -13.12
CA GLU A 207 -15.74 7.76 -13.57
C GLU A 207 -16.93 8.21 -12.70
N VAL A 208 -16.75 8.23 -11.37
CA VAL A 208 -17.77 8.68 -10.42
C VAL A 208 -18.05 10.16 -10.58
N ASP A 209 -17.01 11.00 -10.64
CA ASP A 209 -17.16 12.44 -10.86
C ASP A 209 -17.87 12.73 -12.19
N GLY A 210 -17.54 12.03 -13.27
CA GLY A 210 -18.25 12.16 -14.55
C GLY A 210 -19.73 11.79 -14.48
N LYS A 211 -20.13 10.86 -13.60
CA LYS A 211 -21.53 10.50 -13.36
C LYS A 211 -22.25 11.52 -12.48
N LEU A 212 -21.56 12.08 -11.49
CA LEU A 212 -22.10 13.09 -10.59
C LEU A 212 -22.19 14.47 -11.26
N ASN A 213 -21.27 14.76 -12.18
CA ASN A 213 -21.13 16.04 -12.88
C ASN A 213 -21.08 15.84 -14.41
N PRO A 214 -22.16 15.34 -15.06
CA PRO A 214 -22.16 15.00 -16.48
C PRO A 214 -21.98 16.22 -17.42
N ALA A 215 -22.18 17.44 -16.91
CA ALA A 215 -21.96 18.68 -17.66
C ALA A 215 -20.46 19.08 -17.77
N SER A 216 -19.56 18.41 -17.04
CA SER A 216 -18.11 18.66 -17.05
C SER A 216 -17.34 17.72 -17.96
N ALA A 217 -18.02 16.88 -18.75
CA ALA A 217 -17.37 16.06 -19.76
C ALA A 217 -16.56 16.97 -20.70
N PRO A 218 -15.25 16.72 -20.89
CA PRO A 218 -14.44 17.56 -21.77
C PRO A 218 -15.04 17.48 -23.17
N ALA A 219 -15.58 18.61 -23.64
CA ALA A 219 -16.12 18.72 -24.98
C ALA A 219 -15.05 18.23 -25.96
N ALA A 220 -15.34 17.11 -26.62
CA ALA A 220 -14.53 16.60 -27.71
C ALA A 220 -14.31 17.76 -28.70
N LYS A 221 -13.03 18.08 -28.99
CA LYS A 221 -12.63 19.10 -29.95
C LYS A 221 -13.23 18.79 -31.33
N GLY A 222 -14.40 19.35 -31.61
CA GLY A 222 -14.98 19.50 -32.94
C GLY A 222 -14.74 20.93 -33.43
N LYS A 223 -14.12 21.06 -34.61
CA LYS A 223 -13.90 22.31 -35.34
C LYS A 223 -15.22 22.98 -35.77
N ALA A 224 -15.11 24.29 -36.04
CA ALA A 224 -16.02 25.20 -36.77
C ALA A 224 -17.24 25.67 -35.96
N GLU A 225 -17.65 26.94 -35.90
CA GLU A 225 -17.36 28.16 -36.65
C GLU A 225 -17.76 29.37 -35.77
N LYS A 226 -17.08 30.51 -35.92
CA LYS A 226 -17.55 31.86 -35.57
C LYS A 226 -18.24 32.43 -36.83
N PRO A 227 -18.95 33.59 -36.84
CA PRO A 227 -19.42 34.47 -35.75
C PRO A 227 -20.87 34.96 -35.92
N GLU A 228 -21.48 35.61 -34.91
CA GLU A 228 -22.09 36.95 -35.09
C GLU A 228 -22.56 37.60 -33.78
N LYS A 229 -22.66 38.93 -33.88
CA LYS A 229 -22.93 39.97 -32.87
C LYS A 229 -24.24 39.78 -32.08
N THR A 230 -24.31 40.37 -30.87
CA THR A 230 -25.21 41.52 -30.55
C THR A 230 -24.91 42.06 -29.14
N GLU A 231 -25.09 43.37 -29.02
CA GLU A 231 -24.76 44.30 -27.93
C GLU A 231 -25.62 44.19 -26.65
N LYS A 232 -24.96 44.46 -25.51
CA LYS A 232 -25.33 45.45 -24.46
C LYS A 232 -26.67 45.30 -23.70
N ALA A 233 -26.59 44.97 -22.40
CA ALA A 233 -27.07 45.82 -21.29
C ALA A 233 -26.89 45.18 -19.88
N ALA A 234 -26.31 45.98 -18.98
CA ALA A 234 -26.56 46.12 -17.53
C ALA A 234 -26.71 44.89 -16.60
N ALA A 235 -25.84 44.79 -15.60
CA ALA A 235 -26.15 44.84 -14.16
C ALA A 235 -24.97 44.34 -13.30
N LYS A 236 -24.92 44.82 -12.05
CA LYS A 236 -23.88 44.61 -11.00
C LYS A 236 -23.34 43.16 -10.87
N PRO A 237 -22.06 42.97 -10.48
CA PRO A 237 -21.53 41.65 -10.19
C PRO A 237 -22.15 41.09 -8.89
N PRO A 238 -22.70 39.86 -8.89
CA PRO A 238 -23.01 39.16 -7.65
C PRO A 238 -21.71 38.71 -6.97
N ALA A 239 -21.73 38.72 -5.64
CA ALA A 239 -20.61 38.39 -4.77
C ALA A 239 -20.02 37.00 -5.09
N LYS A 240 -18.69 36.91 -5.08
CA LYS A 240 -17.94 35.66 -5.24
C LYS A 240 -18.37 34.67 -4.14
N PRO A 241 -18.73 33.42 -4.46
CA PRO A 241 -18.82 32.38 -3.45
C PRO A 241 -17.41 32.09 -2.93
N VAL A 242 -17.24 32.23 -1.61
CA VAL A 242 -16.03 31.83 -0.89
C VAL A 242 -15.98 30.31 -0.95
N ASN A 243 -14.95 29.76 -1.61
CA ASN A 243 -14.66 28.33 -1.64
C ASN A 243 -13.91 27.99 -0.33
N PRO A 244 -14.49 27.17 0.59
CA PRO A 244 -13.78 26.72 1.77
C PRO A 244 -13.10 25.39 1.43
N GLY A 245 -11.85 25.42 0.95
CA GLY A 245 -11.19 24.15 0.63
C GLY A 245 -9.87 24.22 -0.13
N SER A 246 -9.00 25.18 0.17
CA SER A 246 -7.59 25.08 -0.21
C SER A 246 -6.73 25.08 1.04
N TRP A 247 -6.37 23.88 1.46
CA TRP A 247 -5.14 23.56 2.19
C TRP A 247 -4.41 22.51 1.35
#